data_AF-A0A412AUG8-F1
#
_entry.id   AF-A0A412AUG8-F1
#
_cell.length_a   1.000
_cell.length_b   1.000
_cell.length_c   1.000
_cell.angle_alpha   90.00
_cell.angle_beta   90.00
_cell.angle_gamma   90.00
#
_symmetry.space_group_name_H-M   'P 1'
#
loop_
_entity.id
_entity.type
_entity.pdbx_description
1 polymer ?
#
loop_
_entity_poly.entity_id
_entity_poly.type
_entity_poly.pdbx_seq_one_letter_code
_entity_poly.pdbx_strand_id
1 'polypeptide(L)'
;MHDKTMTFSLGTDREGDIKRVLTIVYDALREKGYNPINQMVGYILSEDPTYITTHNNARSLIRRIDRDELLQVLLKSYLDG
;
A
#
# COMPACT_ATOMS: atom_id res chain seq x y z
N MET A 1 -12.35 -38.50 -7.90
CA MET A 1 -11.74 -37.31 -8.50
C MET A 1 -12.76 -36.18 -8.46
N HIS A 2 -12.60 -35.23 -7.55
CA HIS A 2 -13.35 -33.97 -7.57
C HIS A 2 -12.32 -32.87 -7.29
N ASP A 3 -11.61 -32.47 -8.34
CA ASP A 3 -10.76 -31.30 -8.32
C ASP A 3 -11.68 -30.07 -8.35
N LYS A 4 -12.08 -29.61 -7.16
CA LYS A 4 -12.72 -28.29 -7.01
C LYS A 4 -11.59 -27.28 -6.99
N THR A 5 -11.27 -26.73 -8.16
CA THR A 5 -10.46 -25.52 -8.25
C THR A 5 -11.22 -24.40 -7.52
N MET A 6 -10.86 -24.17 -6.26
CA MET A 6 -11.26 -22.96 -5.55
C MET A 6 -10.61 -21.79 -6.27
N THR A 7 -11.42 -20.98 -6.96
CA THR A 7 -11.00 -19.65 -7.42
C THR A 7 -10.79 -18.81 -6.17
N PHE A 8 -9.59 -18.94 -5.61
CA PHE A 8 -9.16 -18.33 -4.36
C PHE A 8 -9.33 -16.80 -4.46
N SER A 9 -9.96 -16.22 -3.45
CA SER A 9 -10.18 -14.78 -3.21
C SER A 9 -8.88 -13.97 -3.00
N LEU A 10 -7.77 -14.39 -3.63
CA LEU A 10 -6.44 -13.79 -3.54
C LEU A 10 -6.44 -12.31 -3.90
N GLY A 11 -7.26 -11.88 -4.86
CA GLY A 11 -7.34 -10.48 -5.28
C GLY A 11 -7.88 -9.56 -4.18
N THR A 12 -8.96 -9.97 -3.52
CA THR A 12 -9.62 -9.17 -2.46
C THR A 12 -8.76 -9.11 -1.20
N ASP A 13 -8.12 -10.22 -0.84
CA ASP A 13 -7.20 -10.28 0.29
C ASP A 13 -5.98 -9.37 0.07
N ARG A 14 -5.46 -9.34 -1.17
CA ARG A 14 -4.29 -8.54 -1.54
C ARG A 14 -4.58 -7.04 -1.56
N GLU A 15 -5.72 -6.62 -2.10
CA GLU A 15 -6.17 -5.23 -2.04
C GLU A 15 -6.36 -4.76 -0.59
N GLY A 16 -6.92 -5.63 0.26
CA GLY A 16 -7.04 -5.39 1.70
C GLY A 16 -5.69 -5.23 2.40
N ASP A 17 -4.70 -6.04 2.02
CA ASP A 17 -3.33 -5.94 2.54
C ASP A 17 -2.65 -4.62 2.15
N ILE A 18 -2.78 -4.20 0.89
CA ILE A 18 -2.25 -2.93 0.40
C ILE A 18 -2.88 -1.77 1.17
N LYS A 19 -4.22 -1.77 1.29
CA LYS A 19 -4.94 -0.75 2.07
C LYS A 19 -4.45 -0.69 3.52
N ARG A 20 -4.22 -1.85 4.15
CA ARG A 20 -3.71 -1.93 5.53
C ARG A 20 -2.33 -1.31 5.65
N VAL A 21 -1.40 -1.64 4.75
CA VAL A 21 -0.06 -1.06 4.75
C VAL A 21 -0.08 0.44 4.52
N LEU A 22 -0.88 0.93 3.55
CA LEU A 22 -1.03 2.37 3.31
C LEU A 22 -1.59 3.11 4.53
N THR A 23 -2.52 2.49 5.27
CA THR A 23 -3.04 3.03 6.53
C THR A 23 -1.93 3.15 7.59
N ILE A 24 -1.13 2.10 7.79
CA ILE A 24 -0.01 2.10 8.74
C ILE A 24 1.01 3.19 8.38
N VAL A 25 1.33 3.34 7.09
CA VAL A 25 2.26 4.35 6.60
C VAL A 25 1.71 5.76 6.83
N TYR A 26 0.44 5.98 6.52
CA TYR A 26 -0.23 7.24 6.74
C TYR A 26 -0.17 7.66 8.21
N ASP A 27 -0.54 6.76 9.12
CA ASP A 27 -0.52 7.01 10.55
C ASP A 27 0.90 7.25 11.07
N ALA A 28 1.88 6.45 10.65
CA ALA A 28 3.27 6.63 11.05
C ALA A 28 3.85 7.99 10.61
N LEU A 29 3.49 8.46 9.41
CA LEU A 29 3.88 9.77 8.92
C LEU A 29 3.22 10.89 9.73
N ARG A 30 1.91 10.76 10.02
CA ARG A 30 1.15 11.72 10.83
C ARG A 30 1.70 11.82 12.25
N GLU A 31 1.99 10.69 12.90
CA GLU A 31 2.57 10.64 14.25
C GLU A 31 3.95 11.31 14.35
N LYS A 32 4.70 11.32 13.25
CA LYS A 32 6.00 12.01 13.17
C LYS A 32 5.91 13.47 12.71
N GLY A 33 4.70 13.98 12.47
CA GLY A 33 4.48 15.37 12.07
C GLY A 33 4.76 15.66 10.60
N TYR A 34 4.87 14.63 9.75
CA TYR A 34 4.95 14.81 8.31
C TYR A 34 3.55 14.99 7.71
N ASN A 35 3.46 15.63 6.53
CA ASN A 35 2.26 15.57 5.71
C ASN A 35 2.21 14.18 5.01
N PRO A 36 1.30 13.27 5.40
CA PRO A 36 1.36 11.90 4.91
C PRO A 36 1.10 11.79 3.41
N ILE A 37 0.17 12.59 2.88
CA ILE A 37 -0.19 12.56 1.47
C ILE A 37 1.01 12.99 0.61
N ASN A 38 1.65 14.12 0.94
CA ASN A 38 2.80 14.60 0.18
C ASN A 38 3.96 13.59 0.19
N GLN A 39 4.24 12.97 1.33
CA GLN A 39 5.30 11.99 1.47
C GLN A 39 5.00 10.70 0.70
N MET A 40 3.76 10.19 0.78
CA MET A 40 3.36 9.00 0.05
C MET A 40 3.37 9.24 -1.47
N VAL A 41 2.89 10.40 -1.94
CA VAL A 41 3.00 10.80 -3.36
C VAL A 41 4.46 10.90 -3.79
N GLY A 42 5.32 11.54 -2.98
CA GLY A 42 6.76 11.63 -3.23
C GLY A 42 7.41 10.26 -3.37
N TYR A 43 7.09 9.33 -2.46
CA TYR A 43 7.55 7.94 -2.54
C TYR A 43 7.07 7.22 -3.80
N ILE A 44 5.78 7.32 -4.15
CA ILE A 44 5.21 6.63 -5.32
C ILE A 44 5.88 7.10 -6.61
N LEU A 45 6.13 8.40 -6.76
CA LEU A 45 6.73 8.97 -7.96
C LEU A 45 8.24 8.70 -8.08
N SER A 46 8.96 8.71 -6.95
CA SER A 46 10.44 8.63 -6.94
C SER A 46 11.02 7.28 -6.57
N GLU A 47 10.23 6.40 -5.94
CA GLU A 47 10.67 5.19 -5.22
C GLU A 47 11.71 5.43 -4.12
N ASP A 48 11.98 6.68 -3.75
CA ASP A 48 12.95 7.00 -2.72
C ASP A 48 12.34 6.71 -1.32
N PRO A 49 12.84 5.70 -0.58
CA PRO A 49 12.30 5.33 0.71
C PRO A 49 12.51 6.40 1.80
N THR A 50 13.33 7.44 1.55
CA THR A 50 13.53 8.53 2.50
C THR A 50 12.26 9.35 2.75
N TYR A 51 11.33 9.37 1.80
CA TYR A 51 10.00 9.96 1.98
C TYR A 51 9.19 9.28 3.09
N ILE A 52 9.45 8.00 3.38
CA ILE A 52 8.70 7.24 4.37
C ILE A 52 9.51 7.12 5.65
N THR A 53 8.89 7.40 6.80
CA THR A 53 9.53 7.25 8.12
C THR A 53 9.83 5.78 8.46
N THR A 54 10.87 5.52 9.25
CA THR A 54 11.14 4.19 9.81
C THR A 54 10.21 3.81 10.96
N HIS A 55 9.47 4.78 11.50
CA HIS A 55 8.53 4.57 12.59
C HIS A 55 7.48 3.51 12.27
N ASN A 56 7.11 2.69 13.26
CA ASN A 56 6.15 1.58 13.11
C ASN A 56 6.42 0.64 11.93
N ASN A 57 7.69 0.47 11.54
CA ASN A 57 8.11 -0.30 10.38
C ASN A 57 7.51 0.18 9.03
N ALA A 58 6.96 1.40 8.95
CA ALA A 58 6.25 1.90 7.78
C ALA A 58 7.08 1.78 6.49
N ARG A 59 8.35 2.24 6.52
CA ARG A 59 9.27 2.14 5.39
C ARG A 59 9.49 0.70 4.93
N SER A 60 9.65 -0.25 5.85
CA SER A 60 9.88 -1.65 5.50
C SER A 60 8.63 -2.31 4.94
N LEU A 61 7.44 -1.94 5.42
CA LEU A 61 6.17 -2.48 4.96
C LEU A 61 5.84 -2.02 3.54
N ILE A 62 5.94 -0.72 3.25
CA ILE A 62 5.58 -0.18 1.93
C ILE A 62 6.53 -0.63 0.83
N ARG A 63 7.81 -0.90 1.15
CA ARG A 63 8.80 -1.46 0.22
C ARG A 63 8.52 -2.91 -0.20
N ARG A 64 7.58 -3.60 0.45
CA ARG A 64 7.17 -4.97 0.08
C ARG A 64 6.01 -4.98 -0.93
N ILE A 65 5.45 -3.82 -1.24
CA ILE A 65 4.39 -3.68 -2.21
C ILE A 65 5.03 -3.35 -3.55
N ASP A 66 4.61 -4.07 -4.59
CA ASP A 66 5.00 -3.75 -5.95
C ASP A 66 4.33 -2.42 -6.35
N ARG A 67 5.10 -1.50 -6.95
CA ARG A 67 4.61 -0.14 -7.25
C ARG A 67 3.49 -0.17 -8.29
N ASP A 68 3.59 -1.03 -9.30
CA ASP A 68 2.60 -1.10 -10.36
C ASP A 68 1.29 -1.69 -9.81
N GLU A 69 1.40 -2.69 -8.93
CA GLU A 69 0.27 -3.24 -8.18
C GLU A 69 -0.41 -2.16 -7.32
N LEU A 70 0.36 -1.39 -6.55
CA LEU A 70 -0.15 -0.27 -5.76
C LEU A 70 -0.96 0.72 -6.62
N LEU A 71 -0.37 1.17 -7.73
CA LEU A 71 -0.99 2.15 -8.63
C LEU A 71 -2.28 1.61 -9.26
N GLN A 72 -2.31 0.34 -9.65
CA GLN A 72 -3.52 -0.30 -10.17
C GLN A 72 -4.63 -0.32 -9.12
N VAL A 73 -4.32 -0.69 -7.87
CA VAL A 73 -5.31 -0.72 -6.78
C VAL A 73 -5.83 0.69 -6.48
N LEU A 74 -4.96 1.69 -6.44
CA LEU A 74 -5.36 3.09 -6.23
C LEU A 74 -6.28 3.58 -7.36
N LEU A 75 -5.95 3.29 -8.62
CA LEU A 75 -6.74 3.71 -9.77
C LEU A 75 -8.12 3.03 -9.79
N LYS A 76 -8.17 1.71 -9.57
CA LYS A 76 -9.43 0.96 -9.44
C LYS A 76 -10.29 1.54 -8.31
N SER A 77 -9.72 1.70 -7.11
CA SER A 77 -10.44 2.26 -5.97
C SER A 77 -10.96 3.67 -6.19
N TYR A 78 -10.34 4.47 -7.06
CA TYR A 78 -10.80 5.81 -7.40
C TYR A 78 -11.93 5.82 -8.44
N LEU A 79 -11.93 4.86 -9.39
CA LEU A 79 -12.92 4.76 -10.45
C LEU A 79 -14.15 3.91 -10.07
N ASP A 80 -13.99 2.97 -9.14
CA ASP A 80 -15.05 2.10 -8.62
C ASP A 80 -15.85 2.77 -7.47
N GLY A 81 -15.52 4.02 -7.14
CA GLY A 81 -16.13 4.84 -6.08
C GLY A 81 -17.31 5.69 -6.55
#